data_AF-A0A4D4J2L3-F1
#
_entry.id   AF-A0A4D4J2L3-F1
#
_cell.length_a   1.000
_cell.length_b   1.000
_cell.length_c   1.000
_cell.angle_alpha   90.00
_cell.angle_beta   90.00
_cell.angle_gamma   90.00
#
_symmetry.space_group_name_H-M   'P 1'
#
loop_
_entity.id
_entity.type
_entity.pdbx_description
1 polymer ?
#
loop_
_entity_poly.entity_id
_entity_poly.type
_entity_poly.pdbx_seq_one_letter_code
_entity_poly.pdbx_strand_id
1 'polypeptide(L)'
;MRYSKTGWYAVFESAEQPHGWDEREVEAFSGAREALVVDSRLGRLVPACRQPGFLELRPCERVTSVVSCQPGWWVCGPDRREAVVAWLISHDGKGVPLVPSRGEGVAWPAAPTATLVGPEPPGEDGGADAGVRMPNGRGTRYGPESPAPIG
;
A
#
# COMPACT_ATOMS: atom_id res chain seq x y z
N MET A 1 8.75 21.43 4.34
CA MET A 1 7.62 20.68 4.92
C MET A 1 7.96 19.21 4.83
N ARG A 2 7.81 18.44 5.91
CA ARG A 2 8.09 16.99 5.93
C ARG A 2 6.78 16.21 5.86
N TYR A 3 6.83 15.04 5.23
CA TYR A 3 5.68 14.20 4.94
C TYR A 3 5.98 12.78 5.40
N SER A 4 5.06 12.16 6.16
CA SER A 4 5.18 10.73 6.49
C SER A 4 3.83 10.03 6.40
N LYS A 5 3.84 8.70 6.30
CA LYS A 5 2.58 7.92 6.24
C LYS A 5 1.78 7.96 7.55
N THR A 6 2.47 8.14 8.67
CA THR A 6 1.86 8.19 10.01
C THR A 6 1.54 9.60 10.47
N GLY A 7 2.17 10.62 9.86
CA GLY A 7 2.14 12.00 10.35
C GLY A 7 3.11 12.27 11.51
N TRP A 8 4.07 11.37 11.73
CA TRP A 8 5.05 11.48 12.81
C TRP A 8 6.47 11.15 12.36
N TYR A 9 7.43 11.82 12.98
CA TYR A 9 8.84 11.46 13.02
C TYR A 9 9.30 11.31 14.47
N ALA A 10 10.26 10.41 14.70
CA ALA A 10 10.97 10.30 15.96
C ALA A 10 12.31 11.04 15.84
N VAL A 11 12.61 11.88 16.82
CA VAL A 11 13.83 12.68 16.89
C VAL A 11 14.80 11.99 17.85
N PHE A 12 16.04 11.84 17.42
CA PHE A 12 17.13 11.25 18.18
C PHE A 12 18.30 12.23 18.28
N GLU A 13 19.06 12.17 19.36
CA GLU A 13 20.39 12.79 19.40
C GLU A 13 21.29 12.14 18.34
N SER A 14 21.97 12.96 17.54
CA SER A 14 22.82 12.47 16.46
C SER A 14 24.11 11.90 17.04
N ALA A 15 24.44 10.67 16.64
CA ALA A 15 25.71 10.05 17.00
C ALA A 15 26.89 10.63 16.19
N GLU A 16 26.61 11.27 15.06
CA GLU A 16 27.63 11.75 14.12
C GLU A 16 27.97 13.23 14.31
N GLN A 17 27.02 14.02 14.83
CA GLN A 17 27.17 15.47 14.97
C GLN A 17 27.01 15.89 16.42
N PRO A 18 28.02 16.55 17.04
CA PRO A 18 27.86 17.15 18.36
C PRO A 18 26.70 18.15 18.33
N HIS A 19 25.69 17.95 19.18
CA HIS A 19 24.44 18.72 19.23
C HIS A 19 23.54 18.61 17.99
N GLY A 20 23.80 17.66 17.10
CA GLY A 20 22.91 17.33 15.99
C GLY A 20 21.74 16.47 16.45
N TRP A 21 20.70 16.40 15.63
CA TRP A 21 19.62 15.44 15.79
C TRP A 21 19.34 14.71 14.49
N ASP A 22 19.04 13.42 14.63
CA ASP A 22 18.62 12.55 13.54
C ASP A 22 17.10 12.36 13.61
N GLU A 23 16.43 12.54 12.49
CA GLU A 23 15.00 12.27 12.38
C GLU A 23 14.78 10.95 11.67
N ARG A 24 14.00 10.05 12.27
CA ARG A 24 13.60 8.77 11.67
C ARG A 24 12.09 8.72 11.48
N GLU A 25 11.65 8.22 10.34
CA GLU A 25 10.22 8.07 10.07
C GLU A 25 9.58 7.06 11.04
N VAL A 26 8.42 7.42 11.58
CA VAL A 26 7.60 6.47 12.34
C VAL A 26 6.84 5.62 11.35
N GLU A 27 7.18 4.33 11.32
CA GLU A 27 6.65 3.37 10.36
C GLU A 27 5.24 2.90 10.71
N ALA A 28 4.95 2.79 12.00
CA ALA A 28 3.68 2.30 12.52
C ALA A 28 3.53 2.68 14.00
N PHE A 29 2.35 2.41 14.54
CA PHE A 29 2.12 2.39 15.98
C PHE A 29 1.82 0.96 16.43
N SER A 30 2.38 0.54 17.56
CA SER A 30 2.04 -0.75 18.17
C SER A 30 0.60 -0.76 18.68
N GLY A 31 0.06 -1.93 19.02
CA GLY A 31 -1.24 -2.03 19.70
C GLY A 31 -1.29 -1.26 21.03
N ALA A 32 -0.14 -1.08 21.69
CA ALA A 32 0.03 -0.27 22.89
C ALA A 32 0.26 1.23 22.58
N ARG A 33 0.10 1.66 21.33
CA ARG A 33 0.32 3.04 20.83
C ARG A 33 1.76 3.54 20.94
N GLU A 34 2.74 2.65 20.95
CA GLU A 34 4.14 3.04 20.87
C GLU A 34 4.51 3.33 19.41
N ALA A 35 5.15 4.47 19.14
CA ALA A 35 5.69 4.79 17.83
C ALA A 35 6.83 3.82 17.49
N LEU A 36 6.73 3.16 16.33
CA LEU A 36 7.71 2.19 15.86
C LEU A 36 8.57 2.80 14.76
N VAL A 37 9.89 2.65 14.90
CA VAL A 37 10.88 3.06 13.90
C VAL A 37 11.64 1.83 13.41
N VAL A 38 12.24 1.91 12.22
CA VAL A 38 13.17 0.87 11.75
C VAL A 38 14.48 0.96 12.53
N ASP A 39 14.85 -0.14 13.19
CA ASP A 39 16.23 -0.35 13.61
C ASP A 39 17.03 -0.90 12.43
N SER A 40 17.87 -0.07 11.82
CA SER A 40 18.65 -0.45 10.63
C SER A 40 19.67 -1.55 10.89
N ARG A 41 20.10 -1.75 12.14
CA ARG A 41 21.05 -2.81 12.52
C ARG A 41 20.35 -4.16 12.62
N LEU A 42 19.12 -4.16 13.13
CA LEU A 42 18.33 -5.38 13.35
C LEU A 42 17.36 -5.69 12.22
N GLY A 43 17.12 -4.74 11.31
CA GLY A 43 16.17 -4.89 10.21
C GLY A 43 14.73 -5.08 10.66
N ARG A 44 14.34 -4.52 11.81
CA ARG A 44 13.00 -4.72 12.40
C ARG A 44 12.43 -3.45 13.01
N LEU A 45 11.12 -3.45 13.20
CA LEU A 45 10.41 -2.39 13.93
C LEU A 45 10.65 -2.51 15.43
N VAL A 46 10.99 -1.38 16.04
CA VAL A 46 11.23 -1.26 17.49
C VAL A 46 10.55 0.01 18.01
N PRO A 47 10.10 0.03 19.28
CA PRO A 47 9.61 1.25 19.89
C PRO A 47 10.68 2.34 19.91
N ALA A 48 10.36 3.52 19.37
CA ALA A 48 11.27 4.66 19.31
C ALA A 48 11.76 5.08 20.69
N CYS A 49 10.87 5.08 21.69
CA CYS A 49 11.19 5.43 23.07
C CYS A 49 12.17 4.47 23.76
N ARG A 50 12.42 3.28 23.19
CA ARG A 50 13.37 2.29 23.72
C ARG A 50 14.71 2.32 22.99
N GLN A 51 14.84 3.16 21.97
CA GLN A 51 16.08 3.32 21.21
C GLN A 51 16.98 4.36 21.90
N PRO A 52 18.31 4.13 21.95
CA PRO A 52 19.26 5.09 22.50
C PRO A 52 19.17 6.44 21.81
N GLY A 53 19.27 7.52 22.59
CA GLY A 53 19.24 8.89 22.09
C GLY A 53 17.86 9.40 21.71
N PHE A 54 16.76 8.67 21.95
CA PHE A 54 15.40 9.17 21.68
C PHE A 54 15.11 10.45 22.48
N LEU A 55 14.61 11.48 21.79
CA LEU A 55 14.28 12.78 22.38
C LEU A 55 12.76 12.99 22.41
N GLU A 56 12.12 12.97 21.24
CA GLU A 56 10.69 13.29 21.13
C GLU A 56 10.04 12.71 19.86
N LEU A 57 8.71 12.74 19.83
CA LEU A 57 7.93 12.59 18.61
C LEU A 57 7.52 13.97 18.10
N ARG A 58 7.75 14.21 16.81
CA ARG A 58 7.40 15.46 16.15
C ARG A 58 6.30 15.22 15.11
N PRO A 59 5.19 15.98 15.15
CA PRO A 59 4.15 15.87 14.15
C PRO A 59 4.66 16.41 12.80
N CYS A 60 4.19 15.81 11.72
CA CYS A 60 4.43 16.25 10.35
C CYS A 60 3.18 16.05 9.49
N GLU A 61 3.24 16.42 8.22
CA GLU A 61 2.09 16.26 7.34
C GLU A 61 1.88 14.78 7.02
N ARG A 62 0.69 14.26 7.32
CA ARG A 62 0.36 12.88 7.05
C ARG A 62 -0.08 12.73 5.60
N VAL A 63 0.62 11.88 4.84
CA VAL A 63 0.25 11.54 3.46
C VAL A 63 -0.68 10.34 3.47
N THR A 64 -1.80 10.45 2.76
CA THR A 64 -2.78 9.36 2.60
C THR A 64 -2.65 8.67 1.25
N SER A 65 -2.26 9.40 0.21
CA SER A 65 -2.09 8.81 -1.13
C SER A 65 -1.17 9.65 -2.01
N VAL A 66 -0.68 9.02 -3.07
CA VAL A 66 -0.04 9.68 -4.20
C VAL A 66 -0.89 9.37 -5.44
N VAL A 67 -1.37 10.40 -6.12
CA VAL A 67 -2.21 10.26 -7.31
C VAL A 67 -1.41 10.70 -8.53
N SER A 68 -1.34 9.86 -9.57
CA SER A 68 -0.68 10.24 -10.82
C SER A 68 -1.38 11.44 -11.46
N CYS A 69 -0.58 12.34 -12.02
CA CYS A 69 -1.11 13.52 -12.70
C CYS A 69 -1.26 13.24 -14.19
N GLN A 70 -2.41 13.60 -14.78
CA GLN A 70 -2.52 13.66 -16.23
C GLN A 70 -1.57 14.74 -16.79
N PRO A 71 -1.01 14.57 -17.99
CA PRO A 71 -0.20 15.61 -18.61
C PRO A 71 -0.95 16.95 -18.71
N GLY A 72 -0.23 18.07 -18.54
CA GLY A 72 -0.78 19.42 -18.72
C GLY A 72 -0.82 20.30 -17.48
N TRP A 73 -0.50 19.76 -16.30
CA TRP A 73 -0.37 20.52 -15.06
C TRP A 73 1.06 21.02 -14.85
N TRP A 74 1.18 22.26 -14.37
CA TRP A 74 2.47 22.93 -14.20
C TRP A 74 2.49 23.74 -12.90
N VAL A 75 3.63 23.74 -12.22
CA VAL A 75 3.96 24.74 -11.21
C VAL A 75 4.72 25.87 -11.89
N CYS A 76 4.22 27.09 -11.77
CA CYS A 76 4.85 28.29 -12.31
C CYS A 76 5.46 29.11 -11.17
N GLY A 77 6.77 29.33 -11.22
CA GLY A 77 7.48 30.32 -10.42
C GLY A 77 7.98 31.48 -11.30
N PRO A 78 8.61 32.51 -10.70
CA PRO A 78 9.09 33.69 -11.43
C PRO A 78 10.03 33.35 -12.60
N ASP A 79 10.92 32.37 -12.41
CA ASP A 79 11.97 32.02 -13.38
C ASP A 79 11.88 30.57 -13.88
N ARG A 80 10.84 29.82 -13.50
CA ARG A 80 10.75 28.39 -13.82
C ARG A 80 9.33 27.89 -13.97
N ARG A 81 9.20 26.88 -14.82
CA ARG A 81 7.97 26.12 -15.04
C ARG A 81 8.29 24.64 -14.99
N GLU A 82 7.65 23.92 -14.09
CA GLU A 82 7.91 22.49 -13.84
C GLU A 82 6.64 21.68 -14.02
N ALA A 83 6.73 20.58 -14.76
CA ALA A 83 5.60 19.69 -14.98
C ALA A 83 5.27 18.95 -13.68
N VAL A 84 3.98 18.90 -13.34
CA VAL A 84 3.50 18.10 -12.21
C VAL A 84 3.37 16.65 -12.68
N VAL A 85 4.02 15.73 -11.97
CA VAL A 85 3.98 14.29 -12.28
C VAL A 85 2.99 13.52 -11.41
N ALA A 86 2.73 14.02 -10.22
CA ALA A 86 1.79 13.44 -9.27
C ALA A 86 1.33 14.48 -8.24
N TRP A 87 0.31 14.13 -7.48
CA TRP A 87 -0.18 14.88 -6.34
C TRP A 87 0.00 14.04 -5.08
N LEU A 88 0.69 14.60 -4.08
CA LEU A 88 0.61 14.11 -2.71
C LEU A 88 -0.71 14.58 -2.13
N ILE A 89 -1.52 13.65 -1.64
CA ILE A 89 -2.75 13.97 -0.93
C ILE A 89 -2.50 13.79 0.56
N SER A 90 -2.66 14.86 1.32
CA SER A 90 -2.57 14.83 2.77
C SER A 90 -3.86 14.30 3.41
N HIS A 91 -3.79 14.02 4.70
CA HIS A 91 -4.93 13.55 5.50
C HIS A 91 -6.07 14.57 5.62
N ASP A 92 -5.76 15.87 5.51
CA ASP A 92 -6.74 16.96 5.54
C ASP A 92 -7.29 17.32 4.13
N GLY A 93 -6.94 16.53 3.11
CA GLY A 93 -7.44 16.68 1.75
C GLY A 93 -6.70 17.72 0.90
N LYS A 94 -5.58 18.27 1.38
CA LYS A 94 -4.74 19.16 0.56
C LYS A 94 -3.95 18.35 -0.47
N GLY A 95 -3.92 18.86 -1.70
CA GLY A 95 -3.06 18.36 -2.77
C GLY A 95 -1.78 19.17 -2.86
N VAL A 96 -0.63 18.51 -2.73
CA VAL A 96 0.69 19.13 -2.96
C VAL A 96 1.27 18.58 -4.26
N PRO A 97 1.64 19.44 -5.23
CA PRO A 97 2.18 18.98 -6.50
C PRO A 97 3.58 18.39 -6.30
N LEU A 98 3.79 17.20 -6.84
CA LEU A 98 5.11 16.61 -7.02
C LEU A 98 5.67 17.01 -8.38
N VAL A 99 6.84 17.65 -8.34
CA VAL A 99 7.64 18.01 -9.51
C VAL A 99 8.92 17.18 -9.51
N PRO A 100 9.43 16.76 -10.69
CA PRO A 100 10.69 16.04 -10.77
C PRO A 100 11.83 16.88 -10.19
N SER A 101 12.53 16.34 -9.19
CA SER A 101 13.81 16.91 -8.78
C SER A 101 14.81 16.76 -9.93
N ARG A 102 15.62 17.79 -10.21
CA ARG A 102 16.73 17.68 -11.18
C ARG A 102 17.90 16.82 -10.68
N GLY A 103 17.84 16.29 -9.45
CA GLY A 103 18.87 15.41 -8.88
C GLY A 103 18.64 13.93 -9.20
N GLU A 104 19.75 13.18 -9.33
CA GLU A 104 19.79 11.74 -9.60
C GLU A 104 19.02 10.94 -8.53
N GLY A 105 17.77 10.59 -8.83
CA GLY A 105 17.02 9.56 -8.11
C GLY A 105 16.82 8.39 -9.06
N VAL A 106 17.34 7.22 -8.73
CA VAL A 106 17.06 6.01 -9.53
C VAL A 106 15.78 5.36 -8.98
N ALA A 107 14.74 5.30 -9.81
CA ALA A 107 13.53 4.55 -9.50
C ALA A 107 13.72 3.10 -9.98
N TRP A 108 13.70 2.15 -9.04
CA TRP A 108 13.55 0.73 -9.38
C TRP A 108 12.06 0.38 -9.43
N PRO A 109 11.60 -0.41 -10.42
CA PRO A 109 10.28 -1.02 -10.34
C PRO A 109 10.24 -1.88 -9.07
N ALA A 110 9.19 -1.74 -8.26
CA ALA A 110 8.94 -2.67 -7.18
C ALA A 110 8.91 -4.08 -7.79
N ALA A 111 9.74 -5.00 -7.28
CA ALA A 111 9.65 -6.39 -7.68
C ALA A 111 8.18 -6.82 -7.47
N PRO A 112 7.53 -7.45 -8.47
CA PRO A 112 6.16 -7.88 -8.31
C PRO A 112 6.10 -8.74 -7.06
N THR A 113 5.31 -8.31 -6.07
CA THR A 113 4.99 -9.16 -4.92
C THR A 113 4.36 -10.40 -5.53
N ALA A 114 5.10 -11.51 -5.53
CA ALA A 114 4.54 -12.79 -5.93
C ALA A 114 3.33 -13.02 -5.03
N THR A 115 2.13 -12.93 -5.59
CA THR A 115 0.95 -13.51 -4.97
C THR A 115 1.31 -14.97 -4.74
N LEU A 116 1.59 -15.33 -3.49
CA LEU A 116 1.61 -16.72 -3.06
C LEU A 116 0.18 -17.23 -3.24
N VAL A 117 -0.14 -17.67 -4.45
CA VAL A 117 -1.21 -18.64 -4.66
C VAL A 117 -0.73 -19.87 -3.90
N GLY A 118 -1.33 -20.08 -2.72
CA GLY A 118 -1.04 -21.27 -1.92
C GLY A 118 -1.25 -22.53 -2.75
N PRO A 119 -0.52 -23.63 -2.44
CA PRO A 119 -0.76 -24.89 -3.11
C PRO A 119 -2.23 -25.28 -2.92
N GLU A 120 -2.91 -25.64 -4.01
CA GLU A 120 -4.25 -26.23 -3.93
C GLU A 120 -4.23 -27.44 -2.97
N PRO A 121 -5.27 -27.62 -2.14
CA PRO A 121 -5.35 -28.80 -1.30
C PRO A 121 -5.36 -30.06 -2.18
N PRO A 122 -4.68 -31.15 -1.77
CA PRO A 122 -4.67 -32.39 -2.53
C PRO A 122 -6.10 -32.90 -2.68
N GLY A 123 -6.50 -33.14 -3.93
CA GLY A 123 -7.74 -33.83 -4.24
C GLY A 123 -7.72 -35.23 -3.62
N GLU A 124 -8.80 -35.56 -2.91
CA GLU A 124 -9.03 -36.92 -2.41
C GLU A 124 -9.30 -37.85 -3.60
N ASP A 125 -8.31 -38.70 -3.92
CA ASP A 125 -8.51 -39.90 -4.73
C ASP A 125 -9.35 -40.91 -3.93
N GLY A 126 -10.56 -41.18 -4.41
CA GLY A 126 -11.47 -42.18 -3.87
C GLY A 126 -12.08 -43.06 -4.96
N GLY A 127 -11.31 -44.04 -5.43
CA GLY A 127 -11.78 -45.40 -5.77
C GLY A 127 -12.71 -45.61 -6.98
N ALA A 128 -12.16 -46.21 -8.03
CA ALA A 128 -12.92 -46.92 -9.05
C ALA A 128 -13.41 -48.29 -8.53
N ASP A 129 -14.64 -48.70 -8.87
CA ASP A 129 -14.95 -49.84 -9.79
C ASP A 129 -16.36 -50.46 -9.55
N ALA A 130 -16.85 -51.12 -10.60
CA ALA A 130 -17.97 -52.06 -10.75
C ALA A 130 -19.31 -51.50 -11.27
N GLY A 131 -19.49 -51.65 -12.58
CA GLY A 131 -20.69 -51.28 -13.33
C GLY A 131 -21.84 -52.29 -13.30
N VAL A 132 -22.90 -51.98 -14.06
CA VAL A 132 -23.77 -52.89 -14.83
C VAL A 132 -24.67 -52.03 -15.74
N ARG A 133 -25.02 -52.62 -16.89
CA ARG A 133 -25.53 -52.03 -18.13
C ARG A 133 -27.04 -52.32 -18.30
N MET A 134 -27.87 -51.26 -18.38
CA MET A 134 -29.14 -51.08 -19.17
C MET A 134 -30.30 -52.12 -18.99
N PRO A 135 -31.56 -51.94 -19.50
CA PRO A 135 -32.02 -51.01 -20.55
C PRO A 135 -33.44 -50.37 -20.46
N ASN A 136 -33.64 -49.33 -21.28
CA ASN A 136 -34.83 -48.91 -22.06
C ASN A 136 -36.16 -48.49 -21.38
N GLY A 137 -36.64 -47.28 -21.74
CA GLY A 137 -38.07 -47.10 -22.04
C GLY A 137 -38.71 -45.72 -21.79
N ARG A 138 -38.80 -44.91 -22.87
CA ARG A 138 -39.92 -44.01 -23.25
C ARG A 138 -40.49 -42.98 -22.25
N GLY A 139 -40.57 -41.73 -22.68
CA GLY A 139 -41.56 -40.78 -22.13
C GLY A 139 -41.35 -39.32 -22.51
N THR A 140 -41.94 -38.90 -23.62
CA THR A 140 -42.02 -37.52 -24.13
C THR A 140 -42.92 -36.59 -23.31
N ARG A 141 -42.57 -35.29 -23.31
CA ARG A 141 -43.39 -34.06 -23.17
C ARG A 141 -44.37 -33.95 -21.99
N TYR A 142 -44.29 -32.83 -21.26
CA TYR A 142 -45.41 -31.89 -21.10
C TYR A 142 -44.86 -30.49 -20.78
N GLY A 143 -45.00 -29.58 -21.73
CA GLY A 143 -45.33 -28.18 -21.43
C GLY A 143 -46.77 -27.95 -21.90
N PRO A 144 -47.51 -27.05 -21.25
CA PRO A 144 -48.17 -25.96 -21.96
C PRO A 144 -47.71 -24.61 -21.34
N GLU A 145 -47.33 -23.61 -22.12
CA GLU A 145 -48.24 -22.61 -22.73
C GLU A 145 -49.15 -21.98 -21.65
N SER A 146 -49.24 -20.66 -21.43
CA SER A 146 -48.98 -19.52 -22.32
C SER A 146 -49.09 -18.20 -21.50
N PRO A 147 -48.86 -17.02 -22.13
CA PRO A 147 -48.45 -15.75 -21.51
C PRO A 147 -49.59 -14.75 -21.29
N ALA A 148 -49.29 -13.52 -20.82
CA ALA A 148 -49.63 -12.21 -21.43
C ALA A 148 -49.26 -11.05 -20.46
N PRO A 149 -49.51 -9.76 -20.75
CA PRO A 149 -48.49 -8.82 -21.25
C PRO A 149 -48.38 -7.53 -20.41
N ILE A 150 -47.38 -6.69 -20.69
CA ILE A 150 -47.46 -5.24 -20.40
C ILE A 150 -46.94 -4.52 -21.65
N GLY A 151 -47.86 -3.89 -22.39
CA GLY A 151 -47.60 -3.13 -23.62
C GLY A 151 -48.69 -3.34 -24.65
#